data_AF-A0A7C5U602-F1
#
_entry.id   AF-A0A7C5U602-F1
#
_cell.length_a   1.000
_cell.length_b   1.000
_cell.length_c   1.000
_cell.angle_alpha   90.00
_cell.angle_beta   90.00
_cell.angle_gamma   90.00
#
_symmetry.space_group_name_H-M   'P 1'
#
loop_
_entity.id
_entity.type
_entity.pdbx_description
1 polymer ?
#
loop_
_entity_poly.entity_id
_entity_poly.type
_entity_poly.pdbx_seq_one_letter_code
_entity_poly.pdbx_strand_id
1 'polypeptide(L)'
;GKALEKFREFVKYQGGNPEVVDKPLEILPMTDKIIEFKAETEGYINAIDTEKIGIASNYLGAGRKTKEDTIDYSVGIEITKKLGDYVKPGDILAKLYVSQKSEVEEAKKLLKESYKIAAEKPVLKPIILSIVQ
;
A
#
# COMPACT_ATOMS: atom_id res chain seq x y z
N GLY A 1 8.40 -24.61 -4.34
CA GLY A 1 8.48 -24.29 -5.79
C GLY A 1 9.73 -23.47 -6.03
N LYS A 2 10.46 -23.70 -7.13
CA LYS A 2 11.86 -23.28 -7.29
C LYS A 2 12.15 -21.79 -6.99
N ALA A 3 11.28 -20.87 -7.42
CA ALA A 3 11.46 -19.44 -7.13
C ALA A 3 11.38 -19.12 -5.62
N LEU A 4 10.42 -19.73 -4.92
CA LEU A 4 10.22 -19.55 -3.48
C LEU A 4 11.39 -20.15 -2.66
N GLU A 5 11.90 -21.31 -3.09
CA GLU A 5 13.10 -21.92 -2.50
C GLU A 5 14.32 -21.02 -2.66
N LYS A 6 14.49 -20.43 -3.84
CA LYS A 6 15.61 -19.50 -4.08
C LYS A 6 15.48 -18.23 -3.23
N PHE A 7 14.28 -17.72 -3.05
CA PHE A 7 14.03 -16.58 -2.15
C PHE A 7 14.37 -16.92 -0.69
N ARG A 8 14.07 -18.14 -0.23
CA ARG A 8 14.46 -18.61 1.11
C ARG A 8 15.97 -18.65 1.30
N GLU A 9 16.70 -19.19 0.32
CA GLU A 9 18.17 -19.15 0.32
C GLU A 9 18.68 -17.71 0.40
N PHE A 10 18.11 -16.80 -0.40
CA PHE A 10 18.49 -15.39 -0.43
C PHE A 10 18.32 -14.69 0.92
N VAL A 11 17.18 -14.90 1.60
CA VAL A 11 16.93 -14.36 2.95
C VAL A 11 17.97 -14.88 3.94
N LYS A 12 18.22 -16.20 3.93
CA LYS A 12 19.21 -16.84 4.82
C LYS A 12 20.62 -16.30 4.58
N TYR A 13 21.04 -16.15 3.33
CA TYR A 13 22.39 -15.69 2.99
C TYR A 13 22.66 -14.23 3.39
N GLN A 14 21.63 -13.42 3.59
CA GLN A 14 21.74 -12.06 4.14
C GLN A 14 21.51 -11.98 5.65
N GLY A 15 21.39 -13.13 6.34
CA GLY A 15 21.23 -13.18 7.79
C GLY A 15 19.79 -13.00 8.30
N GLY A 16 18.78 -13.00 7.41
CA GLY A 16 17.38 -12.98 7.80
C GLY A 16 16.85 -14.35 8.26
N ASN A 17 15.69 -14.38 8.92
CA ASN A 17 15.02 -15.63 9.28
C ASN A 17 14.33 -16.27 8.05
N PRO A 18 14.80 -17.42 7.53
CA PRO A 18 14.21 -18.05 6.35
C PRO A 18 12.80 -18.60 6.56
N GLU A 19 12.33 -18.75 7.80
CA GLU A 19 10.94 -19.17 8.09
C GLU A 19 9.92 -18.12 7.63
N VAL A 20 10.33 -16.86 7.44
CA VAL A 20 9.46 -15.77 6.94
C VAL A 20 8.79 -16.11 5.61
N VAL A 21 9.39 -17.02 4.85
CA VAL A 21 8.88 -17.48 3.56
C VAL A 21 7.61 -18.32 3.72
N ASP A 22 7.48 -19.10 4.78
CA ASP A 22 6.29 -19.94 5.04
C ASP A 22 5.33 -19.30 6.05
N LYS A 23 5.88 -18.53 6.99
CA LYS A 23 5.15 -17.93 8.11
C LYS A 23 5.35 -16.41 8.17
N PRO A 24 5.08 -15.67 7.07
CA PRO A 24 5.36 -14.24 7.03
C PRO A 24 4.61 -13.47 8.11
N LEU A 25 3.35 -13.82 8.38
CA LEU A 25 2.50 -13.14 9.36
C LEU A 25 2.93 -13.36 10.81
N GLU A 26 3.68 -14.42 11.11
CA GLU A 26 4.21 -14.69 12.46
C GLU A 26 5.55 -13.99 12.70
N ILE A 27 6.28 -13.66 11.64
CA ILE A 27 7.68 -13.20 11.71
C ILE A 27 7.81 -11.71 11.37
N LEU A 28 7.07 -11.23 10.37
CA LEU A 28 7.14 -9.83 9.99
C LEU A 28 6.42 -8.96 11.03
N PRO A 29 6.99 -7.81 11.39
CA PRO A 29 6.29 -6.87 12.26
C PRO A 29 5.04 -6.37 11.55
N MET A 30 3.87 -6.56 12.16
CA MET A 30 2.60 -6.09 11.64
C MET A 30 1.79 -5.53 12.81
N THR A 31 1.18 -4.36 12.61
CA THR A 31 0.28 -3.78 13.60
C THR A 31 -1.12 -4.41 13.50
N ASP A 32 -1.75 -4.62 14.66
CA ASP A 32 -3.15 -5.06 14.74
C ASP A 32 -4.14 -3.90 14.56
N LYS A 33 -3.65 -2.65 14.50
CA LYS A 33 -4.50 -1.47 14.34
C LYS A 33 -4.66 -1.12 12.86
N ILE A 34 -5.85 -1.40 12.34
CA ILE A 34 -6.20 -1.18 10.94
C ILE A 34 -7.36 -0.18 10.85
N ILE A 35 -7.22 0.81 9.97
CA ILE A 35 -8.27 1.79 9.66
C ILE A 35 -8.67 1.62 8.20
N GLU A 36 -9.97 1.46 7.97
CA GLU A 36 -10.53 1.34 6.61
C GLU A 36 -10.76 2.72 6.01
N PHE A 37 -10.19 2.96 4.82
CA PHE A 37 -10.50 4.12 3.99
C PHE A 37 -11.53 3.72 2.94
N LYS A 38 -12.74 4.30 3.04
CA LYS A 38 -13.93 3.88 2.28
C LYS A 38 -14.28 4.89 1.20
N ALA A 39 -14.91 4.41 0.13
CA ALA A 39 -15.47 5.25 -0.91
C ALA A 39 -16.64 6.09 -0.36
N GLU A 40 -16.65 7.39 -0.69
CA GLU A 40 -17.75 8.31 -0.34
C GLU A 40 -18.84 8.33 -1.42
N THR A 41 -18.47 8.02 -2.66
CA THR A 41 -19.35 8.06 -3.84
C THR A 41 -19.24 6.77 -4.64
N GLU A 42 -20.23 6.52 -5.51
CA GLU A 42 -20.18 5.42 -6.47
C GLU A 42 -19.54 5.84 -7.80
N GLY A 43 -19.00 4.85 -8.51
CA GLY A 43 -18.42 5.02 -9.84
C GLY A 43 -17.20 4.15 -10.06
N TYR A 44 -16.48 4.40 -11.14
CA TYR A 44 -15.20 3.77 -11.42
C TYR A 44 -14.04 4.58 -10.85
N ILE A 45 -13.07 3.90 -10.25
CA ILE A 45 -11.79 4.52 -9.89
C ILE A 45 -11.09 4.92 -11.19
N ASN A 46 -11.10 6.22 -11.49
CA ASN A 46 -10.63 6.79 -12.74
C ASN A 46 -9.18 7.29 -12.66
N ALA A 47 -8.72 7.63 -11.45
CA ALA A 47 -7.31 7.92 -11.17
C ALA A 47 -6.96 7.57 -9.72
N ILE A 48 -5.68 7.19 -9.51
CA ILE A 48 -5.04 7.05 -8.21
C ILE A 48 -3.69 7.77 -8.30
N ASP A 49 -3.52 8.85 -7.55
CA ASP A 49 -2.25 9.59 -7.45
C ASP A 49 -1.28 8.83 -6.53
N THR A 50 -0.37 8.07 -7.13
CA THR A 50 0.57 7.21 -6.41
C THR A 50 1.60 7.98 -5.59
N GLU A 51 1.91 9.22 -5.97
CA GLU A 51 2.83 10.06 -5.19
C GLU A 51 2.18 10.44 -3.86
N LYS A 52 0.92 10.88 -3.89
CA LYS A 52 0.16 11.15 -2.66
C LYS A 52 -0.03 9.92 -1.79
N ILE A 53 -0.23 8.73 -2.37
CA ILE A 53 -0.24 7.47 -1.60
C ILE A 53 1.10 7.25 -0.89
N GLY A 54 2.22 7.46 -1.59
CA GLY A 54 3.56 7.35 -1.03
C GLY A 54 3.78 8.32 0.13
N ILE A 55 3.40 9.59 -0.05
CA ILE A 55 3.50 10.61 1.01
C ILE A 55 2.58 10.25 2.19
N ALA A 56 1.36 9.78 1.95
CA ALA A 56 0.44 9.33 2.99
C ALA A 56 1.06 8.19 3.82
N SER A 57 1.77 7.25 3.19
CA SER A 57 2.47 6.17 3.90
C SER A 57 3.60 6.70 4.81
N ASN A 58 4.28 7.79 4.42
CA ASN A 58 5.27 8.43 5.28
C ASN A 58 4.64 9.03 6.55
N TYR A 59 3.45 9.63 6.44
CA TYR A 59 2.70 10.11 7.62
C TYR A 59 2.28 8.98 8.56
N LEU A 60 2.15 7.76 8.07
CA LEU A 60 1.91 6.59 8.94
C LEU A 60 3.17 6.12 9.66
N GLY A 61 4.37 6.45 9.15
CA GLY A 61 5.66 6.01 9.67
C GLY A 61 6.41 5.02 8.75
N ALA A 62 5.87 4.71 7.57
CA ALA A 62 6.45 3.73 6.63
C ALA A 62 7.64 4.29 5.82
N GLY A 63 8.11 5.49 6.13
CA GLY A 63 9.23 6.11 5.44
C GLY A 63 9.90 7.20 6.27
N ARG A 64 10.81 7.91 5.62
CA ARG A 64 11.68 8.90 6.24
C ARG A 64 11.36 10.29 5.72
N LYS A 65 11.10 11.26 6.61
CA LYS A 65 11.05 12.69 6.27
C LYS A 65 12.46 13.29 6.26
N THR A 66 13.31 12.84 7.19
CA THR A 66 14.74 13.17 7.28
C THR A 66 15.61 11.90 7.23
N LYS A 67 16.92 12.02 7.00
CA LYS A 67 17.81 10.85 6.89
C LYS A 67 17.91 10.08 8.21
N GLU A 68 17.70 10.77 9.32
CA GLU A 68 17.83 10.30 10.69
C GLU A 68 16.56 9.62 11.21
N ASP A 69 15.44 9.73 10.48
CA ASP A 69 14.17 9.15 10.90
C ASP A 69 14.23 7.61 10.93
N THR A 70 13.63 7.06 11.99
CA THR A 70 13.42 5.62 12.11
C THR A 70 12.12 5.23 11.44
N ILE A 71 12.16 4.21 10.59
CA ILE A 71 10.99 3.65 9.92
C ILE A 71 10.29 2.69 10.89
N ASP A 72 8.96 2.79 10.95
CA ASP A 72 8.12 1.77 11.55
C ASP A 72 7.79 0.73 10.48
N TYR A 73 8.34 -0.47 10.59
CA TYR A 73 8.12 -1.54 9.59
C TYR A 73 6.74 -2.22 9.72
N SER A 74 5.96 -1.87 10.74
CA SER A 74 4.64 -2.48 11.00
C SER A 74 3.47 -1.73 10.37
N VAL A 75 3.71 -0.52 9.87
CA VAL A 75 2.70 0.39 9.31
C VAL A 75 2.79 0.46 7.79
N GLY A 76 1.72 0.91 7.15
CA GLY A 76 1.66 0.98 5.70
C GLY A 76 0.25 1.14 5.16
N ILE A 77 0.11 1.11 3.83
CA ILE A 77 -1.17 1.23 3.14
C ILE A 77 -1.33 0.05 2.19
N GLU A 78 -2.40 -0.73 2.39
CA GLU A 78 -2.83 -1.77 1.45
C GLU A 78 -3.93 -1.20 0.55
N ILE A 79 -3.68 -1.16 -0.76
CA ILE A 79 -4.66 -0.75 -1.76
C ILE A 79 -5.52 -1.95 -2.14
N THR A 80 -6.81 -1.90 -1.81
CA THR A 80 -7.74 -3.04 -1.98
C THR A 80 -8.57 -2.96 -3.27
N LYS A 81 -8.65 -1.77 -3.88
CA LYS A 81 -9.33 -1.52 -5.16
C LYS A 81 -8.38 -0.85 -6.15
N LYS A 82 -8.40 -1.30 -7.41
CA LYS A 82 -7.48 -0.87 -8.46
C LYS A 82 -8.13 0.13 -9.41
N LEU A 83 -7.30 0.79 -10.20
CA LEU A 83 -7.74 1.64 -11.32
C LEU A 83 -8.69 0.85 -12.24
N GLY A 84 -9.87 1.41 -12.50
CA GLY A 84 -10.91 0.79 -13.33
C GLY A 84 -11.91 -0.09 -12.57
N ASP A 85 -11.72 -0.34 -11.28
CA ASP A 85 -12.71 -1.02 -10.45
C ASP A 85 -13.92 -0.11 -10.21
N TYR A 86 -15.12 -0.71 -10.21
CA TYR A 86 -16.34 -0.03 -9.79
C TYR A 86 -16.50 -0.15 -8.28
N VAL A 87 -16.90 0.94 -7.63
CA VAL A 87 -17.09 1.03 -6.18
C VAL A 87 -18.41 1.72 -5.85
N LYS A 88 -18.93 1.43 -4.65
CA LYS A 88 -20.10 2.06 -4.04
C LYS A 88 -19.73 2.72 -2.71
N PRO A 89 -20.53 3.67 -2.18
CA PRO A 89 -20.33 4.22 -0.86
C PRO A 89 -20.18 3.12 0.19
N GLY A 90 -19.11 3.20 0.99
CA GLY A 90 -18.78 2.21 2.02
C GLY A 90 -17.84 1.08 1.57
N ASP A 91 -17.61 0.91 0.27
CA ASP A 91 -16.58 -0.02 -0.21
C ASP A 91 -15.20 0.41 0.29
N ILE A 92 -14.41 -0.54 0.78
CA ILE A 92 -13.04 -0.29 1.22
C ILE A 92 -12.18 -0.05 -0.02
N LEU A 93 -11.54 1.12 -0.08
CA LEU A 93 -10.58 1.48 -1.12
C LEU A 93 -9.16 1.10 -0.70
N ALA A 94 -8.81 1.40 0.55
CA ALA A 94 -7.53 1.08 1.14
C ALA A 94 -7.65 0.74 2.64
N LYS A 95 -6.68 0.01 3.16
CA LYS A 95 -6.50 -0.23 4.60
C LYS A 95 -5.21 0.44 5.06
N LEU A 96 -5.30 1.23 6.12
CA LEU A 96 -4.16 1.88 6.74
C LEU A 96 -3.78 1.06 7.97
N TYR A 97 -2.57 0.52 7.95
CA TYR A 97 -1.93 -0.11 9.09
C TYR A 97 -1.22 0.99 9.88
N VAL A 98 -1.60 1.20 11.14
CA VAL A 98 -1.18 2.38 11.92
C VAL A 98 -0.57 1.99 13.27
N SER A 99 0.27 2.87 13.81
CA SER A 99 0.83 2.78 15.17
C SER A 99 0.52 4.04 15.97
N GLN A 100 1.02 4.14 17.21
CA GLN A 100 0.76 5.31 18.06
C GLN A 100 1.38 6.60 17.51
N LYS A 101 2.41 6.48 16.66
CA LYS A 101 3.11 7.63 16.06
C LYS A 101 2.50 8.08 14.73
N SER A 102 1.53 7.34 14.20
CA SER A 102 0.95 7.63 12.88
C SER A 102 0.10 8.90 12.92
N GLU A 103 0.35 9.80 11.96
CA GLU A 103 -0.44 11.01 11.71
C GLU A 103 -1.62 10.67 10.79
N VAL A 104 -2.59 9.93 11.35
CA VAL A 104 -3.68 9.29 10.58
C VAL A 104 -4.52 10.28 9.77
N GLU A 105 -4.83 11.45 10.34
CA GLU A 105 -5.70 12.43 9.67
C GLU A 105 -5.02 13.06 8.44
N GLU A 106 -3.72 13.33 8.51
CA GLU A 106 -2.94 13.81 7.35
C GLU A 106 -2.87 12.73 6.25
N ALA A 107 -2.65 11.46 6.64
CA ALA A 107 -2.67 10.35 5.70
C ALA A 107 -4.04 10.18 5.01
N LYS A 108 -5.15 10.30 5.75
CA LYS A 108 -6.51 10.25 5.20
C LYS A 108 -6.81 11.40 4.24
N LYS A 109 -6.34 12.61 4.58
CA LYS A 109 -6.51 13.78 3.71
C LYS A 109 -5.83 13.55 2.36
N LEU A 110 -4.58 13.11 2.38
CA LEU A 110 -3.83 12.78 1.16
C LEU A 110 -4.48 11.63 0.38
N LEU A 111 -4.99 10.61 1.07
CA LEU A 111 -5.75 9.54 0.41
C LEU A 111 -7.00 10.09 -0.29
N LYS A 112 -7.80 10.94 0.37
CA LYS A 112 -8.96 11.58 -0.24
C LYS A 112 -8.59 12.36 -1.50
N GLU A 113 -7.48 13.09 -1.46
CA GLU A 113 -6.98 13.83 -2.62
C GLU A 113 -6.33 12.97 -3.70
N SER A 114 -6.04 11.70 -3.42
CA SER A 114 -5.39 10.77 -4.35
C SER A 114 -6.36 10.02 -5.26
N TYR A 115 -7.60 9.81 -4.82
CA TYR A 115 -8.61 9.08 -5.60
C TYR A 115 -9.49 10.02 -6.40
N LYS A 116 -9.70 9.68 -7.67
CA LYS A 116 -10.76 10.27 -8.50
C LYS A 116 -11.74 9.18 -8.91
N ILE A 117 -13.00 9.32 -8.49
CA ILE A 117 -14.10 8.43 -8.86
C ILE A 117 -14.98 9.15 -9.89
N ALA A 118 -15.33 8.47 -10.98
CA ALA A 118 -16.16 9.02 -12.06
C ALA A 118 -17.16 7.99 -12.58
N ALA A 119 -18.24 8.45 -13.22
CA ALA A 119 -19.26 7.55 -13.79
C ALA A 119 -18.73 6.70 -14.96
N GLU A 120 -17.75 7.22 -15.72
CA GLU A 120 -17.17 6.53 -16.87
C GLU A 120 -15.95 5.70 -16.49
N LYS A 121 -15.90 4.48 -17.02
CA LYS A 121 -14.76 3.56 -16.82
C LYS A 121 -13.52 4.09 -17.55
N PRO A 122 -12.35 4.21 -16.89
CA PRO A 122 -11.14 4.70 -17.54
C PRO A 122 -10.63 3.73 -18.61
N VAL A 123 -9.98 4.28 -19.64
CA VAL A 123 -9.18 3.49 -20.58
C VAL A 123 -7.84 3.14 -19.92
N LEU A 124 -7.60 1.85 -19.69
CA LEU A 124 -6.37 1.38 -19.08
C LEU A 124 -5.24 1.34 -20.11
N LYS A 125 -4.06 1.81 -19.70
CA LYS A 125 -2.83 1.69 -20.49
C LYS A 125 -2.16 0.34 -20.22
N PRO A 126 -1.42 -0.23 -21.18
CA PRO A 126 -0.55 -1.37 -20.92
C PRO A 126 0.45 -1.08 -19.79
N ILE A 127 0.75 -2.09 -18.97
CA ILE A 127 1.75 -1.97 -17.89
C ILE A 127 3.16 -1.77 -18.48
N ILE A 128 3.45 -2.42 -19.61
CA ILE A 128 4.70 -2.26 -20.35
C ILE A 128 4.39 -1.44 -21.60
N LEU A 129 4.93 -0.23 -21.69
CA LEU A 129 4.70 0.67 -22.82
C LEU A 129 5.60 0.34 -24.02
N SER A 130 6.87 0.06 -23.76
CA SER A 130 7.85 -0.30 -24.78
C SER A 130 9.07 -0.95 -24.14
N ILE A 131 9.91 -1.59 -24.97
CA ILE A 131 11.22 -2.09 -24.60
C ILE A 131 12.22 -1.33 -25.46
N VAL A 132 13.13 -0.59 -24.83
CA VAL A 132 14.22 0.12 -25.51
C VAL A 132 15.45 -0.78 -25.50
N GLN A 133 15.96 -1.10 -26.68
CA GLN A 133 17.16 -1.93 -26.88
C GLN A 133 18.36 -1.05 -27.24
#